data_AF-A0A7J6J2M0-F1
#
_entry.id   AF-A0A7J6J2M0-F1
#
_cell.length_a   1.000
_cell.length_b   1.000
_cell.length_c   1.000
_cell.angle_alpha   90.00
_cell.angle_beta   90.00
_cell.angle_gamma   90.00
#
_symmetry.space_group_name_H-M   'P 1'
#
loop_
_entity.id
_entity.type
_entity.pdbx_description
1 polymer ?
#
loop_
_entity_poly.entity_id
_entity_poly.type
_entity_poly.pdbx_seq_one_letter_code
_entity_poly.pdbx_strand_id
1 'polypeptide(L)'
;MPRSTLTMKFTLLFWFFLLGAASVYASTCTASPQGNLDRRSEQTFARQAQRECRSAGGSPKGNNNRPACDFRGDPPRNFNNRRFQVTVSDNGRNRNVNARWSCRR
;
A
#
# COMPACT_ATOMS: atom_id res chain seq x y z
N MET A 1 -8.82 -48.92 -35.95
CA MET A 1 -7.71 -48.36 -35.16
C MET A 1 -7.82 -46.84 -35.19
N PRO A 2 -8.17 -46.12 -34.09
CA PRO A 2 -8.06 -44.67 -34.05
C PRO A 2 -6.85 -44.25 -33.20
N ARG A 3 -6.01 -43.34 -33.70
CA ARG A 3 -5.11 -42.56 -32.82
C ARG A 3 -4.66 -41.26 -33.50
N SER A 4 -5.61 -40.34 -33.68
CA SER A 4 -5.30 -38.92 -33.87
C SER A 4 -4.84 -38.35 -32.54
N THR A 5 -3.53 -38.42 -32.29
CA THR A 5 -2.89 -38.08 -31.00
C THR A 5 -2.09 -36.78 -31.09
N LEU A 6 -2.58 -35.78 -31.82
CA LEU A 6 -1.83 -34.54 -32.09
C LEU A 6 -2.60 -33.25 -31.79
N THR A 7 -3.80 -33.33 -31.22
CA THR A 7 -4.65 -32.17 -30.88
C THR A 7 -4.74 -31.88 -29.38
N MET A 8 -4.05 -32.62 -28.52
CA MET A 8 -4.14 -32.46 -27.05
C MET A 8 -3.01 -31.65 -26.40
N LYS A 9 -2.00 -31.20 -27.17
CA LYS A 9 -0.86 -30.45 -26.60
C LYS A 9 -1.07 -28.93 -26.56
N PHE A 10 -1.91 -28.39 -27.45
CA PHE A 10 -2.14 -26.95 -27.55
C PHE A 10 -3.05 -26.40 -26.43
N THR A 11 -3.93 -27.24 -25.89
CA THR A 11 -4.93 -26.82 -24.90
C THR A 11 -4.33 -26.61 -23.52
N LEU A 12 -3.26 -27.33 -23.16
CA LEU A 12 -2.66 -27.24 -21.82
C LEU A 12 -1.85 -25.96 -21.59
N LEU A 13 -1.19 -25.42 -22.62
CA LEU A 13 -0.40 -24.17 -22.50
C LEU A 13 -1.29 -22.93 -22.32
N PHE A 14 -2.51 -22.96 -22.86
CA PHE A 14 -3.48 -21.86 -22.72
C PHE A 14 -3.94 -21.70 -21.25
N TRP A 15 -4.09 -22.80 -20.51
CA TRP A 15 -4.46 -22.77 -19.09
C TRP A 15 -3.35 -22.24 -18.17
N PHE A 16 -2.08 -22.48 -18.49
CA PHE A 16 -0.97 -21.92 -17.71
C PHE A 16 -0.84 -20.40 -17.88
N PHE A 17 -1.19 -19.86 -19.04
CA PHE A 17 -1.17 -18.41 -19.26
C PHE A 17 -2.31 -17.67 -18.52
N LEU A 18 -3.47 -18.32 -18.35
CA LEU A 18 -4.62 -17.78 -17.62
C LEU A 18 -4.48 -17.82 -16.09
N LEU A 19 -3.69 -18.74 -15.54
CA LEU A 19 -3.35 -18.77 -14.10
C LEU A 19 -2.26 -17.77 -13.72
N GLY A 20 -1.52 -17.22 -14.69
CA GLY A 20 -0.47 -16.22 -14.49
C GLY A 20 -1.00 -14.81 -14.21
N ALA A 21 -2.29 -14.56 -14.42
CA ALA A 21 -2.99 -13.38 -13.89
C ALA A 21 -3.32 -13.64 -12.41
N ALA A 22 -2.28 -13.83 -11.59
CA ALA A 22 -2.39 -13.62 -10.16
C ALA A 22 -2.92 -12.19 -10.01
N SER A 23 -4.21 -12.09 -9.74
CA SER A 23 -4.91 -10.89 -9.34
C SER A 23 -4.04 -10.18 -8.32
N VAL A 24 -3.32 -9.15 -8.76
CA VAL A 24 -2.51 -8.34 -7.88
C VAL A 24 -3.52 -7.50 -7.13
N TYR A 25 -4.08 -8.05 -6.06
CA TYR A 25 -4.95 -7.32 -5.14
C TYR A 25 -4.10 -6.19 -4.58
N ALA A 26 -4.24 -5.00 -5.17
CA ALA A 26 -3.56 -3.82 -4.70
C ALA A 26 -4.34 -3.31 -3.50
N SER A 27 -3.91 -3.66 -2.29
CA SER A 27 -4.50 -3.10 -1.09
C SER A 27 -3.93 -1.70 -0.86
N THR A 28 -4.79 -0.69 -0.92
CA THR A 28 -4.40 0.70 -0.64
C THR A 28 -4.67 1.04 0.82
N CYS A 29 -3.64 1.47 1.52
CA CYS A 29 -3.72 1.98 2.88
C CYS A 29 -3.48 3.49 2.90
N THR A 30 -4.35 4.25 3.55
CA THR A 30 -4.21 5.69 3.73
C THR A 30 -3.79 6.02 5.15
N ALA A 31 -2.84 6.92 5.31
CA ALA A 31 -2.46 7.46 6.61
C ALA A 31 -3.26 8.74 6.90
N SER A 32 -3.84 8.81 8.09
CA SER A 32 -4.59 9.97 8.56
C SER A 32 -4.08 10.43 9.93
N PRO A 33 -3.74 11.71 10.10
CA PRO A 33 -3.39 12.27 11.40
C PRO A 33 -4.65 12.39 12.28
N GLN A 34 -4.50 12.24 13.60
CA GLN A 34 -5.58 12.40 14.59
C GLN A 34 -5.77 13.87 15.01
N GLY A 35 -5.52 14.82 14.10
CA GLY A 35 -5.62 16.25 14.34
C GLY A 35 -5.36 17.06 13.08
N ASN A 36 -5.66 18.36 13.12
CA ASN A 36 -5.35 19.27 12.02
C ASN A 36 -3.85 19.57 11.99
N LEU A 37 -3.25 19.47 10.79
CA LEU A 37 -1.85 19.77 10.54
C LEU A 37 -1.76 21.03 9.68
N ASP A 38 -0.84 21.93 10.00
CA ASP A 38 -0.48 23.02 9.09
C ASP A 38 0.26 22.48 7.85
N ARG A 39 0.25 23.24 6.75
CA ARG A 39 0.84 22.85 5.46
C ARG A 39 2.30 22.34 5.56
N ARG A 40 3.10 22.92 6.46
CA ARG A 40 4.48 22.49 6.71
C ARG A 40 4.54 21.14 7.44
N SER A 41 3.68 20.96 8.43
CA SER A 41 3.52 19.73 9.20
C SER A 41 2.95 18.59 8.34
N GLU A 42 2.04 18.90 7.40
CA GLU A 42 1.54 17.94 6.39
C GLU A 42 2.66 17.39 5.51
N GLN A 43 3.60 18.23 5.07
CA GLN A 43 4.72 17.77 4.26
C GLN A 43 5.65 16.84 5.03
N THR A 44 5.96 17.17 6.28
CA THR A 44 6.77 16.30 7.17
C THR A 44 6.04 15.00 7.45
N PHE A 45 4.75 15.07 7.76
CA PHE A 45 3.87 13.93 7.95
C PHE A 45 3.86 12.99 6.74
N ALA A 46 3.65 13.53 5.54
CA ALA A 46 3.65 12.76 4.31
C ALA A 46 5.00 12.06 4.08
N ARG A 47 6.12 12.76 4.29
CA ARG A 47 7.46 12.15 4.17
C ARG A 47 7.65 10.99 5.13
N GLN A 48 7.20 11.12 6.38
CA GLN A 48 7.32 10.06 7.37
C GLN A 48 6.41 8.87 7.05
N ALA A 49 5.15 9.13 6.67
CA ALA A 49 4.23 8.11 6.20
C ALA A 49 4.76 7.36 4.95
N GLN A 50 5.37 8.07 4.00
CA GLN A 50 5.99 7.45 2.83
C GLN A 50 7.19 6.56 3.19
N ARG A 51 8.00 6.96 4.18
CA ARG A 51 9.11 6.13 4.69
C ARG A 51 8.58 4.86 5.35
N GLU A 52 7.55 4.96 6.18
CA GLU A 52 6.90 3.79 6.78
C GLU A 52 6.27 2.86 5.74
N CYS A 53 5.65 3.43 4.72
CA CYS A 53 5.10 2.67 3.61
C CYS A 53 6.19 1.84 2.91
N ARG A 54 7.31 2.49 2.54
CA ARG A 54 8.43 1.82 1.89
C ARG A 54 9.07 0.76 2.80
N SER A 55 9.24 1.04 4.09
CA SER A 55 9.82 0.07 5.02
C SER A 55 8.91 -1.13 5.26
N ALA A 56 7.60 -0.95 5.12
CA ALA A 56 6.62 -2.04 5.14
C ALA A 56 6.56 -2.85 3.83
N GLY A 57 7.34 -2.48 2.81
CA GLY A 57 7.33 -3.13 1.49
C GLY A 57 6.23 -2.63 0.54
N GLY A 58 5.58 -1.52 0.86
CA GLY A 58 4.56 -0.88 0.03
C GLY A 58 5.11 0.25 -0.85
N SER A 59 4.33 0.60 -1.86
CA SER A 59 4.58 1.71 -2.78
C SER A 59 3.83 2.96 -2.31
N PRO A 60 4.53 4.04 -1.92
CA PRO A 60 3.87 5.27 -1.50
C PRO A 60 3.11 5.91 -2.65
N LYS A 61 1.90 6.38 -2.35
CA LYS A 61 0.97 7.03 -3.27
C LYS A 61 0.25 8.18 -2.56
N GLY A 62 -0.54 8.97 -3.28
CA GLY A 62 -1.33 10.06 -2.70
C GLY A 62 -0.54 11.36 -2.51
N ASN A 63 -1.22 12.35 -1.93
CA ASN A 63 -0.75 13.74 -1.82
C ASN A 63 -0.31 14.05 -0.38
N ASN A 64 0.32 15.21 -0.15
CA ASN A 64 0.83 15.60 1.17
C ASN A 64 -0.22 15.53 2.30
N ASN A 65 -1.48 15.85 1.99
CA ASN A 65 -2.55 15.91 2.97
C ASN A 65 -3.24 14.54 3.17
N ARG A 66 -3.00 13.60 2.25
CA ARG A 66 -3.56 12.24 2.27
C ARG A 66 -2.52 11.25 1.71
N PRO A 67 -1.44 10.98 2.44
CA PRO A 67 -0.47 9.97 2.05
C PRO A 67 -1.14 8.59 2.05
N ALA A 68 -0.83 7.82 1.02
CA ALA A 68 -1.31 6.46 0.81
C ALA A 68 -0.15 5.50 0.55
N CYS A 69 -0.42 4.22 0.66
CA CYS A 69 0.53 3.14 0.52
C CYS A 69 -0.16 1.97 -0.17
N ASP A 70 0.27 1.64 -1.39
CA ASP A 70 -0.23 0.50 -2.15
C ASP A 70 0.66 -0.72 -1.89
N PHE A 71 0.07 -1.85 -1.51
CA PHE A 71 0.77 -3.11 -1.38
C PHE A 71 0.49 -4.00 -2.59
N ARG A 72 1.53 -4.69 -3.11
CA ARG A 72 1.34 -5.73 -4.12
C ARG A 72 0.88 -7.01 -3.41
N GLY A 73 -0.43 -7.17 -3.24
CA GLY A 73 -1.05 -8.24 -2.45
C GLY A 73 -1.60 -7.73 -1.12
N ASP A 74 -1.68 -8.64 -0.14
CA ASP A 74 -2.15 -8.28 1.20
C ASP A 74 -1.14 -7.38 1.94
N PRO A 75 -1.61 -6.33 2.62
CA PRO A 75 -0.77 -5.52 3.47
C PRO A 75 -0.33 -6.35 4.69
N PRO A 76 0.78 -6.00 5.35
CA PRO A 76 1.19 -6.64 6.59
C PRO A 76 0.02 -6.66 7.57
N ARG A 77 -0.23 -7.78 8.28
CA ARG A 77 -1.37 -7.94 9.20
C ARG A 77 -1.51 -6.77 10.20
N ASN A 78 -0.39 -6.21 10.63
CA ASN A 78 -0.33 -5.13 11.60
C ASN A 78 -0.33 -3.72 10.99
N PHE A 79 -0.44 -3.60 9.66
CA PHE A 79 -0.44 -2.32 8.96
C PHE A 79 -1.83 -1.68 8.92
N ASN A 80 -2.88 -2.49 8.81
CA ASN A 80 -4.24 -1.99 8.95
C ASN A 80 -4.47 -1.54 10.40
N ASN A 81 -4.93 -0.31 10.60
CA ASN A 81 -5.10 0.33 11.91
C ASN A 81 -3.82 0.57 12.70
N ARG A 82 -2.65 0.45 12.06
CA ARG A 82 -1.37 0.75 12.70
C ARG A 82 -1.34 2.20 13.13
N ARG A 83 -1.11 2.44 14.43
CA ARG A 83 -0.85 3.77 14.94
C ARG A 83 0.64 4.05 14.88
N PHE A 84 0.99 5.26 14.47
CA PHE A 84 2.35 5.74 14.48
C PHE A 84 2.38 7.21 14.90
N GLN A 85 3.52 7.64 15.45
CA GLN A 85 3.72 9.01 15.88
C GLN A 85 4.68 9.71 14.93
N VAL A 86 4.26 10.88 14.48
CA VAL A 86 5.08 11.76 13.64
C VAL A 86 5.40 13.00 14.46
N THR A 87 6.68 13.27 14.65
CA THR A 87 7.13 14.53 15.23
C THR A 87 7.16 15.58 14.12
N VAL A 88 6.24 16.54 14.20
CA VAL A 88 6.18 17.69 13.28
C VAL A 88 6.66 18.95 13.99
N SER A 89 7.30 19.85 13.24
CA SER A 89 7.69 21.15 13.78
C SER A 89 6.62 22.18 13.43
N ASP A 90 5.93 22.67 14.45
CA ASP A 90 4.89 23.70 14.36
C ASP A 90 5.37 24.95 15.12
N ASN A 91 5.49 26.08 14.41
CA ASN A 91 5.92 27.37 14.98
C ASN A 91 7.17 27.30 15.88
N GLY A 92 8.18 26.53 15.45
CA GLY A 92 9.45 26.39 16.18
C GLY A 92 9.39 25.44 17.39
N ARG A 93 8.26 24.77 17.61
CA ARG A 93 8.11 23.72 18.63
C ARG A 93 7.85 22.38 17.98
N ASN A 94 8.50 21.33 18.49
CA ASN A 94 8.22 19.97 18.06
C ASN A 94 6.94 19.48 18.74
N ARG A 95 5.99 18.99 17.94
CA ARG A 95 4.74 18.38 18.41
C ARG A 95 4.66 16.97 17.88
N ASN A 96 4.26 16.04 18.75
CA ASN A 96 4.00 14.67 18.35
C ASN A 96 2.55 14.54 17.92
N VAL A 97 2.34 14.14 16.67
CA VAL A 97 1.02 13.93 16.09
C VAL A 97 0.83 12.42 15.94
N ASN A 98 -0.21 11.91 16.59
CA ASN A 98 -0.64 10.54 16.41
C ASN A 98 -1.29 10.42 15.03
N ALA A 99 -0.96 9.37 14.30
CA ALA A 99 -1.54 9.04 13.03
C ALA A 99 -1.90 7.56 12.96
N ARG A 100 -2.81 7.23 12.06
CA ARG A 100 -3.27 5.86 11.86
C ARG A 100 -3.29 5.51 10.39
N TRP A 101 -2.80 4.32 10.06
CA TRP A 101 -3.01 3.69 8.77
C TRP A 101 -4.38 3.02 8.72
N SER A 102 -5.11 3.23 7.63
CA SER A 102 -6.39 2.57 7.37
C SER A 102 -6.32 1.95 5.99
N CYS A 103 -6.42 0.63 5.91
CA CYS A 103 -6.41 -0.10 4.64
C CYS A 103 -7.83 -0.32 4.16
N ARG A 104 -8.11 0.03 2.90
CA ARG A 104 -9.32 -0.41 2.20
C ARG A 104 -8.97 -1.70 1.45
N ARG A 105 -9.76 -2.74 1.67
CA ARG A 105 -9.75 -3.97 0.89
C ARG A 105 -10.77 -3.83 -0.24
#